data_AF-A0A9E1DQY2-F1
#
_entry.id   AF-A0A9E1DQY2-F1
#
_cell.length_a   1.000
_cell.length_b   1.000
_cell.length_c   1.000
_cell.angle_alpha   90.00
_cell.angle_beta   90.00
_cell.angle_gamma   90.00
#
_symmetry.space_group_name_H-M   'P 1'
#
loop_
_entity.id
_entity.type
_entity.pdbx_description
1 polymer ?
#
loop_
_entity_poly.entity_id
_entity_poly.type
_entity_poly.pdbx_seq_one_letter_code
_entity_poly.pdbx_strand_id
1 'polypeptide(L)'
;MAPLAELRPIATRAWGVLALFLIPVGGGIPAGVLLARDQGFAWPVTTALYFLSDVILASVLEPTILFLLALSARSKRFSRLNLAAKQAMEKTAARYAKNPRPLALVMISFGVDPMTGRMATAIAGHGFLTGWLLAILGDMIYFAMLMVSTLWLDGILGDGTATTLIIMAAMFGIPWIYRKIRGERT
;
A
#
# COMPACT_ATOMS: atom_id res chain seq x y z
N MET A 1 -14.62 -32.73 3.61
CA MET A 1 -15.40 -31.48 3.59
C MET A 1 -15.41 -30.93 5.01
N ALA A 2 -14.67 -29.87 5.31
CA ALA A 2 -14.68 -29.27 6.64
C ALA A 2 -16.07 -28.66 6.90
N PRO A 3 -16.72 -28.92 8.05
CA PRO A 3 -18.06 -28.43 8.32
C PRO A 3 -18.07 -26.90 8.35
N LEU A 4 -19.09 -26.28 7.73
CA LEU A 4 -19.27 -24.82 7.62
C LEU A 4 -19.18 -24.09 8.98
N ALA A 5 -19.40 -24.79 10.09
CA ALA A 5 -19.25 -24.29 11.46
C ALA A 5 -17.80 -23.97 11.85
N GLU A 6 -16.81 -24.75 11.38
CA GLU A 6 -15.39 -24.51 11.67
C GLU A 6 -14.79 -23.38 10.81
N LEU A 7 -15.40 -23.10 9.66
CA LEU A 7 -14.96 -22.03 8.76
C LEU A 7 -15.35 -20.63 9.25
N ARG A 8 -16.45 -20.49 10.00
CA ARG A 8 -16.89 -19.21 10.58
C ARG A 8 -15.83 -18.55 11.47
N PRO A 9 -15.27 -19.21 12.50
CA PRO A 9 -14.27 -18.58 13.36
C PRO A 9 -12.99 -18.21 12.59
N ILE A 10 -12.59 -19.01 11.60
CA ILE A 10 -11.43 -18.71 10.76
C ILE A 10 -11.70 -17.48 9.88
N ALA A 11 -12.86 -17.40 9.24
CA ALA A 11 -13.25 -16.26 8.41
C ALA A 11 -13.35 -14.96 9.24
N THR A 12 -13.91 -15.02 10.45
CA THR A 12 -13.98 -13.85 11.34
C THR A 12 -12.59 -13.37 11.77
N ARG A 13 -11.67 -14.30 12.07
CA ARG A 13 -10.26 -13.99 12.39
C ARG A 13 -9.54 -13.35 11.21
N ALA A 14 -9.60 -14.00 10.04
CA ALA A 14 -9.01 -13.51 8.80
C ALA A 14 -9.56 -12.13 8.40
N TRP A 15 -10.85 -11.88 8.62
CA TRP A 15 -11.47 -10.58 8.41
C TRP A 15 -10.85 -9.48 9.29
N GLY A 16 -10.58 -9.76 10.57
CA GLY A 16 -9.93 -8.80 11.46
C GLY A 16 -8.55 -8.38 10.96
N VAL A 17 -7.75 -9.35 10.50
CA VAL A 17 -6.43 -9.08 9.89
C VAL A 17 -6.58 -8.30 8.58
N LEU A 18 -7.47 -8.74 7.69
CA LEU A 18 -7.72 -8.06 6.42
C LEU A 18 -8.19 -6.61 6.63
N ALA A 19 -9.07 -6.38 7.61
CA ALA A 19 -9.57 -5.05 7.94
C ALA A 19 -8.45 -4.11 8.37
N LEU A 20 -7.45 -4.60 9.12
CA LEU A 20 -6.28 -3.80 9.48
C LEU A 20 -5.41 -3.46 8.27
N PHE A 21 -5.24 -4.40 7.33
CA PHE A 21 -4.49 -4.13 6.09
C PHE A 21 -5.22 -3.18 5.13
N LEU A 22 -6.55 -3.12 5.18
CA LEU A 22 -7.33 -2.14 4.42
C LEU A 22 -7.20 -0.70 4.94
N ILE A 23 -6.62 -0.48 6.13
CA ILE A 23 -6.42 0.87 6.68
C ILE A 23 -5.21 1.50 5.98
N PRO A 24 -5.39 2.57 5.19
CA PRO A 24 -4.32 3.16 4.38
C PRO A 24 -3.33 4.02 5.19
N VAL A 25 -3.37 3.95 6.53
CA VAL A 25 -2.60 4.83 7.42
C VAL A 25 -1.71 4.02 8.34
N GLY A 26 -0.41 4.04 8.03
CA GLY A 26 0.77 3.88 8.91
C GLY A 26 0.91 2.61 9.75
N GLY A 27 -0.09 2.28 10.58
CA GLY A 27 -0.05 1.16 11.52
C GLY A 27 -0.71 -0.12 11.03
N GLY A 28 -1.43 -0.09 9.91
CA GLY A 28 -2.20 -1.24 9.42
C GLY A 28 -1.34 -2.50 9.20
N ILE A 29 -0.14 -2.35 8.66
CA ILE A 29 0.80 -3.46 8.42
C ILE A 29 1.30 -4.08 9.73
N PRO A 30 1.98 -3.35 10.64
CA PRO A 30 2.49 -3.95 11.86
C PRO A 30 1.36 -4.50 12.74
N ALA A 31 0.24 -3.78 12.88
CA ALA A 31 -0.90 -4.25 13.64
C ALA A 31 -1.52 -5.52 13.03
N GLY A 32 -1.70 -5.57 11.71
CA GLY A 32 -2.25 -6.74 11.01
C GLY A 32 -1.32 -7.95 11.08
N VAL A 33 0.00 -7.75 10.99
CA VAL A 33 1.01 -8.82 11.13
C VAL A 33 0.99 -9.42 12.53
N LEU A 34 0.95 -8.58 13.56
CA LEU A 34 0.91 -9.05 14.96
C LEU A 34 -0.41 -9.71 15.30
N LEU A 35 -1.54 -9.17 14.81
CA LEU A 35 -2.85 -9.81 14.96
C LEU A 35 -2.87 -11.18 14.27
N ALA A 36 -2.28 -11.29 13.08
CA ALA A 36 -2.20 -12.56 12.36
C ALA A 36 -1.36 -13.59 13.12
N ARG A 37 -0.24 -13.18 13.72
CA ARG A 37 0.59 -14.01 14.59
C ARG A 37 -0.18 -14.50 15.81
N ASP A 38 -0.86 -13.58 16.52
CA ASP A 38 -1.66 -13.89 17.71
C ASP A 38 -2.81 -14.87 17.40
N GLN A 39 -3.42 -14.74 16.22
CA GLN A 39 -4.46 -15.65 15.73
C GLN A 39 -3.93 -16.98 15.17
N GLY A 40 -2.61 -17.18 15.16
CA GLY A 40 -1.95 -18.40 14.70
C GLY A 40 -1.87 -18.57 13.18
N PHE A 41 -2.02 -17.50 12.41
CA PHE A 41 -1.86 -17.57 10.95
C PHE A 41 -0.39 -17.68 10.56
N ALA A 42 -0.11 -18.63 9.67
CA ALA A 42 1.21 -18.76 9.06
C ALA A 42 1.50 -17.59 8.11
N TRP A 43 2.79 -17.28 7.93
CA TRP A 43 3.24 -16.16 7.08
C TRP A 43 2.66 -16.18 5.65
N PRO A 44 2.43 -17.32 4.95
CA PRO A 44 1.85 -17.29 3.61
C PRO A 44 0.39 -16.82 3.63
N VAL A 45 -0.35 -17.15 4.69
CA VAL A 45 -1.75 -16.73 4.86
C VAL A 45 -1.81 -15.23 5.11
N THR A 46 -0.97 -14.71 6.01
CA THR A 46 -0.86 -13.26 6.25
C THR A 46 -0.48 -12.50 4.98
N THR A 47 0.47 -13.03 4.20
CA THR A 47 0.88 -12.47 2.91
C THR A 47 -0.27 -12.48 1.91
N ALA A 48 -1.05 -13.56 1.84
CA ALA A 48 -2.21 -13.65 0.95
C ALA A 48 -3.33 -12.67 1.35
N LEU A 49 -3.54 -12.46 2.66
CA LEU A 49 -4.50 -11.47 3.16
C LEU A 49 -4.07 -10.04 2.80
N TYR A 50 -2.77 -9.73 2.91
CA TYR A 50 -2.23 -8.43 2.50
C TYR A 50 -2.34 -8.22 0.98
N PHE A 51 -1.96 -9.22 0.18
CA PHE A 51 -2.16 -9.17 -1.26
C PHE A 51 -3.63 -8.96 -1.64
N LEU A 52 -4.55 -9.61 -0.91
CA LEU A 52 -5.98 -9.42 -1.13
C LEU A 52 -6.44 -8.00 -0.78
N SER A 53 -5.92 -7.37 0.28
CA SER A 53 -6.23 -5.96 0.56
C SER A 53 -5.77 -5.03 -0.55
N ASP A 54 -4.61 -5.28 -1.15
CA ASP A 54 -4.13 -4.49 -2.29
C ASP A 54 -5.02 -4.64 -3.52
N VAL A 55 -5.47 -5.86 -3.82
CA VAL A 55 -6.40 -6.12 -4.93
C VAL A 55 -7.75 -5.44 -4.69
N ILE A 56 -8.27 -5.48 -3.46
CA ILE A 56 -9.50 -4.77 -3.08
C ILE A 56 -9.30 -3.27 -3.26
N LEU A 57 -8.19 -2.72 -2.75
CA LEU A 57 -7.88 -1.30 -2.86
C LEU A 57 -7.79 -0.87 -4.33
N ALA A 58 -7.08 -1.63 -5.16
CA ALA A 58 -6.97 -1.38 -6.60
C ALA A 58 -8.35 -1.36 -7.30
N SER A 59 -9.19 -2.33 -6.94
CA SER A 59 -10.52 -2.52 -7.54
C SER A 59 -11.54 -1.47 -7.11
N VAL A 60 -11.37 -0.87 -5.92
CA VAL A 60 -12.28 0.16 -5.42
C VAL A 60 -11.79 1.55 -5.82
N LEU A 61 -10.50 1.82 -5.61
CA LEU A 61 -9.97 3.17 -5.68
C LEU A 61 -9.91 3.72 -7.10
N GLU A 62 -9.28 3.01 -8.03
CA GLU A 62 -9.11 3.55 -9.38
C GLU A 62 -10.46 3.78 -10.08
N PRO A 63 -11.43 2.86 -10.02
CA PRO A 63 -12.77 3.13 -10.52
C PRO A 63 -13.44 4.33 -9.84
N THR A 64 -13.25 4.49 -8.52
CA THR A 64 -13.77 5.65 -7.79
C THR A 64 -13.14 6.95 -8.30
N ILE A 65 -11.83 7.00 -8.51
CA ILE A 65 -11.13 8.18 -9.07
C ILE A 65 -11.64 8.47 -10.49
N LEU A 66 -11.72 7.46 -11.35
CA LEU A 66 -12.21 7.61 -12.72
C LEU A 66 -13.67 8.11 -12.74
N PHE A 67 -14.52 7.59 -11.85
CA PHE A 67 -15.89 8.03 -11.69
C PHE A 67 -15.98 9.49 -11.24
N LEU A 68 -15.18 9.89 -10.25
CA LEU A 68 -15.10 11.29 -9.80
C LEU A 68 -14.61 12.21 -10.91
N LEU A 69 -13.63 11.79 -11.71
CA LEU A 69 -13.17 12.54 -12.87
C LEU A 69 -14.26 12.66 -13.94
N ALA A 70 -15.03 11.60 -14.19
CA ALA A 70 -16.16 11.63 -15.11
C ALA A 70 -17.27 12.58 -14.65
N LEU A 71 -17.60 12.57 -13.35
CA LEU A 71 -18.53 13.53 -12.75
C LEU A 71 -17.99 14.96 -12.84
N SER A 72 -16.70 15.17 -12.60
CA SER A 72 -16.05 16.48 -12.66
C SER A 72 -16.12 17.10 -14.06
N ALA A 73 -16.06 16.26 -15.11
CA ALA A 73 -16.13 16.70 -16.50
C ALA A 73 -17.52 17.24 -16.90
N ARG A 74 -18.58 16.92 -16.14
CA ARG A 74 -19.95 17.39 -16.42
C ARG A 74 -20.23 18.80 -15.92
N SER A 75 -19.38 19.39 -15.08
CA SER A 75 -19.61 20.72 -14.49
C SER A 75 -18.47 21.70 -14.81
N LYS A 76 -18.82 22.90 -15.29
CA LYS A 76 -17.86 23.98 -15.60
C LYS A 76 -17.04 24.46 -14.39
N ARG A 77 -17.48 24.22 -13.15
CA ARG A 77 -16.70 24.53 -11.93
C ARG A 77 -15.65 23.45 -11.63
N PHE A 78 -15.96 22.19 -11.91
CA PHE A 78 -15.09 21.04 -11.62
C PHE A 78 -14.13 20.71 -12.77
N SER A 79 -14.35 21.23 -13.97
CA SER A 79 -13.39 21.13 -15.08
C SER A 79 -12.04 21.78 -14.75
N ARG A 80 -12.02 22.84 -13.93
CA ARG A 80 -10.77 23.46 -13.43
C ARG A 80 -9.99 22.52 -12.51
N LEU A 81 -10.67 21.75 -11.66
CA LEU A 81 -10.04 20.75 -10.80
C LEU A 81 -9.48 19.59 -11.62
N ASN A 82 -10.18 19.16 -12.67
CA ASN A 82 -9.70 18.13 -13.59
C ASN A 82 -8.45 18.60 -14.36
N LEU A 83 -8.43 19.85 -14.83
CA LEU A 83 -7.24 20.48 -15.42
C LEU A 83 -6.07 20.57 -14.43
N ALA A 84 -6.33 21.00 -13.19
CA ALA A 84 -5.30 21.06 -12.14
C ALA A 84 -4.75 19.67 -11.79
N ALA A 85 -5.62 18.65 -11.72
CA ALA A 85 -5.22 17.27 -11.51
C ALA A 85 -4.35 16.74 -12.66
N LYS A 86 -4.75 16.99 -13.92
CA LYS A 86 -3.95 16.63 -15.10
C LYS A 86 -2.58 17.32 -15.11
N GLN A 87 -2.54 18.61 -14.81
CA GLN A 87 -1.27 19.37 -14.72
C GLN A 87 -0.38 18.86 -13.59
N ALA A 88 -0.96 18.49 -12.44
CA ALA A 88 -0.21 17.87 -11.34
C ALA A 88 0.34 16.50 -11.75
N MET A 89 -0.44 15.68 -12.45
CA MET A 89 0.01 14.40 -13.00
C MET A 89 1.12 14.58 -14.04
N GLU A 90 1.02 15.56 -14.95
CA GLU A 90 2.05 15.89 -15.93
C GLU A 90 3.35 16.39 -15.28
N LYS A 91 3.24 17.26 -14.27
CA LYS A 91 4.41 17.75 -13.50
C LYS A 91 5.10 16.61 -12.74
N THR A 92 4.32 15.67 -12.21
CA THR A 92 4.82 14.47 -11.56
C THR A 92 5.42 13.51 -12.59
N ALA A 93 4.80 13.35 -13.76
CA ALA A 93 5.32 12.59 -14.89
C ALA A 93 6.67 13.08 -15.36
N ALA A 94 6.89 14.40 -15.39
CA ALA A 94 8.19 14.99 -15.74
C ALA A 94 9.33 14.61 -14.76
N ARG A 95 9.01 14.20 -13.51
CA ARG A 95 10.01 13.68 -12.56
C ARG A 95 10.35 12.22 -12.81
N TYR A 96 9.48 11.47 -13.49
CA TYR A 96 9.71 10.08 -13.80
C TYR A 96 10.34 9.96 -15.20
N ALA A 97 11.35 9.09 -15.33
CA ALA A 97 12.10 8.95 -16.57
C ALA A 97 11.19 8.63 -17.77
N LYS A 98 11.55 9.11 -18.96
CA LYS A 98 10.88 8.75 -20.23
C LYS A 98 11.06 7.24 -20.44
N ASN A 99 10.00 6.45 -20.28
CA ASN A 99 9.98 4.98 -20.32
C ASN A 99 10.76 4.29 -19.17
N PRO A 100 10.27 4.38 -17.92
CA PRO A 100 10.86 3.63 -16.82
C PRO A 100 10.65 2.12 -17.07
N ARG A 101 11.73 1.34 -16.95
CA ARG A 101 11.66 -0.13 -17.08
C ARG A 101 10.72 -0.70 -16.00
N PRO A 102 10.06 -1.86 -16.23
CA PRO A 102 9.16 -2.47 -15.24
C PRO A 102 9.77 -2.59 -13.83
N LEU A 103 11.06 -2.94 -13.74
CA LEU A 103 11.79 -2.98 -12.47
C LEU A 103 11.83 -1.61 -11.76
N ALA A 104 12.04 -0.52 -12.49
CA ALA A 104 12.05 0.83 -11.90
C ALA A 104 10.66 1.20 -11.36
N LEU A 105 9.59 0.77 -12.03
CA LEU A 105 8.21 0.99 -11.57
C LEU A 105 7.92 0.21 -10.27
N VAL A 106 8.39 -1.04 -10.18
CA VAL A 106 8.33 -1.83 -8.94
C VAL A 106 9.10 -1.13 -7.82
N MET A 107 10.30 -0.62 -8.10
CA MET A 107 11.11 0.09 -7.10
C MET A 107 10.48 1.41 -6.63
N ILE A 108 9.77 2.13 -7.51
CA ILE A 108 9.02 3.33 -7.13
C ILE A 108 7.89 2.96 -6.17
N SER A 109 7.15 1.90 -6.47
CA SER A 109 6.07 1.43 -5.60
C SER A 109 6.59 0.97 -4.24
N PHE A 110 7.64 0.15 -4.25
CA PHE A 110 8.34 -0.31 -3.04
C PHE A 110 8.86 0.83 -2.16
N GLY A 111 9.41 1.88 -2.78
CA GLY A 111 10.03 2.98 -2.05
C GLY A 111 9.08 4.05 -1.55
N VAL A 112 7.84 4.09 -2.06
CA VAL A 112 6.87 5.14 -1.72
C VAL A 112 5.56 4.51 -1.22
N ASP A 113 4.76 3.98 -2.14
CA ASP A 113 3.48 3.32 -1.90
C ASP A 113 2.87 2.81 -3.23
N PRO A 114 1.92 1.85 -3.18
CA PRO A 114 1.26 1.30 -4.37
C PRO A 114 0.47 2.31 -5.20
N MET A 115 -0.01 3.41 -4.61
CA MET A 115 -0.76 4.44 -5.33
C MET A 115 0.19 5.28 -6.19
N THR A 116 1.33 5.67 -5.63
CA THR A 116 2.40 6.35 -6.35
C THR A 116 2.98 5.42 -7.43
N GLY A 117 3.16 4.14 -7.13
CA GLY A 117 3.53 3.10 -8.11
C GLY A 117 2.52 3.01 -9.26
N ARG A 118 1.22 2.98 -8.94
CA ARG A 118 0.14 2.96 -9.94
C ARG A 118 0.15 4.23 -10.80
N MET A 119 0.41 5.38 -10.21
CA MET A 119 0.52 6.64 -10.95
C MET A 119 1.70 6.61 -11.93
N ALA A 120 2.86 6.16 -11.48
CA ALA A 120 4.06 6.03 -12.32
C ALA A 120 3.86 5.07 -13.49
N THR A 121 3.18 3.94 -13.26
CA THR A 121 2.87 2.97 -14.32
C THR A 121 1.86 3.52 -15.34
N ALA A 122 0.87 4.30 -14.90
CA ALA A 122 -0.07 4.99 -15.79
C ALA A 122 0.65 5.97 -16.72
N ILE A 123 1.57 6.75 -16.16
CA ILE A 123 2.40 7.72 -16.89
C ILE A 123 3.30 7.01 -17.91
N ALA A 124 3.82 5.83 -17.56
CA ALA A 124 4.61 4.98 -18.45
C ALA A 124 3.76 4.28 -19.55
N GLY A 125 2.45 4.49 -19.56
CA GLY A 125 1.54 3.93 -20.58
C GLY A 125 1.04 2.52 -20.28
N HIS A 126 1.27 2.00 -19.07
CA HIS A 126 0.68 0.71 -18.68
C HIS A 126 -0.83 0.86 -18.42
N GLY A 127 -1.59 -0.11 -18.92
CA GLY A 127 -3.03 -0.21 -18.66
C GLY A 127 -3.33 -0.57 -17.20
N PHE A 128 -4.61 -0.60 -16.85
CA PHE A 128 -5.11 -0.88 -15.51
C PHE A 128 -4.42 -2.10 -14.86
N LEU A 129 -4.52 -3.26 -15.51
CA LEU A 129 -4.07 -4.53 -14.94
C LEU A 129 -2.55 -4.59 -14.78
N THR A 130 -1.80 -4.24 -15.82
CA THR A 130 -0.33 -4.30 -15.80
C THR A 130 0.26 -3.23 -14.88
N GLY A 131 -0.36 -2.05 -14.80
CA GLY A 131 0.05 -1.00 -13.90
C GLY A 131 -0.15 -1.37 -12.43
N TRP A 132 -1.31 -1.93 -12.07
CA TRP A 132 -1.54 -2.44 -10.72
C TRP A 132 -0.66 -3.63 -10.37
N LEU A 133 -0.42 -4.56 -11.29
CA LEU A 133 0.46 -5.70 -11.03
C LEU A 133 1.87 -5.24 -10.65
N LEU A 134 2.43 -4.27 -11.37
CA LEU A 134 3.75 -3.72 -11.05
C LEU A 134 3.76 -2.95 -9.73
N ALA A 135 2.70 -2.21 -9.43
CA ALA A 135 2.55 -1.49 -8.18
C ALA A 135 2.46 -2.44 -6.98
N ILE A 136 1.55 -3.41 -7.03
CA ILE A 136 1.34 -4.43 -6.00
C ILE A 136 2.62 -5.23 -5.80
N LEU A 137 3.35 -5.58 -6.88
CA LEU A 137 4.61 -6.29 -6.74
C LEU A 137 5.65 -5.52 -5.90
N GLY A 138 5.75 -4.20 -6.09
CA GLY A 138 6.64 -3.38 -5.28
C GLY A 138 6.18 -3.28 -3.82
N ASP A 139 4.87 -3.13 -3.60
CA ASP A 139 4.32 -3.06 -2.26
C ASP A 139 4.44 -4.38 -1.49
N MET A 140 4.32 -5.52 -2.18
CA MET A 140 4.55 -6.83 -1.57
C MET A 140 5.99 -7.00 -1.04
N ILE A 141 6.98 -6.39 -1.72
CA ILE A 141 8.37 -6.39 -1.23
C ILE A 141 8.48 -5.53 0.04
N TYR A 142 7.80 -4.38 0.07
CA TYR A 142 7.75 -3.48 1.21
C TYR A 142 7.08 -4.15 2.42
N PHE A 143 5.93 -4.77 2.20
CA PHE A 143 5.22 -5.58 3.17
C PHE A 143 6.09 -6.71 3.73
N ALA A 144 6.78 -7.48 2.89
CA ALA A 144 7.63 -8.57 3.36
C ALA A 144 8.74 -8.06 4.30
N MET A 145 9.38 -6.95 3.94
CA MET A 145 10.40 -6.30 4.78
C MET A 145 9.83 -5.84 6.12
N LEU A 146 8.65 -5.19 6.12
CA LEU A 146 7.99 -4.76 7.35
C LEU A 146 7.51 -5.93 8.20
N MET A 147 6.95 -6.97 7.61
CA MET A 147 6.48 -8.16 8.31
C MET A 147 7.65 -8.83 9.04
N VAL A 148 8.78 -9.06 8.35
CA VAL A 148 9.98 -9.64 8.96
C VAL A 148 10.49 -8.74 10.09
N SER A 149 10.57 -7.43 9.87
CA SER A 149 11.02 -6.48 10.89
C SER A 149 10.09 -6.46 12.11
N THR A 150 8.78 -6.57 11.89
CA THR A 150 7.74 -6.59 12.93
C THR A 150 7.83 -7.84 13.78
N LEU A 151 7.87 -9.01 13.14
CA LEU A 151 7.95 -10.28 13.86
C LEU A 151 9.27 -10.42 14.62
N TRP A 152 10.36 -9.90 14.05
CA TRP A 152 11.67 -9.88 14.71
C TRP A 152 11.68 -8.98 15.94
N LEU A 153 11.20 -7.74 15.82
CA LEU A 153 11.16 -6.79 16.93
C LEU A 153 10.21 -7.27 18.05
N ASP A 154 9.05 -7.81 17.69
CA ASP A 154 8.12 -8.42 18.64
C ASP A 154 8.75 -9.61 19.37
N GLY A 155 9.57 -10.41 18.68
CA GLY A 155 10.34 -11.49 19.30
C GLY A 155 11.36 -11.02 20.34
N ILE A 156 11.81 -9.76 20.25
CA ILE A 156 12.77 -9.17 21.20
C ILE A 156 12.03 -8.51 22.37
N LEU A 157 10.98 -7.74 22.08
CA LEU A 157 10.27 -6.96 23.09
C LEU A 157 9.23 -7.78 23.85
N GLY A 158 8.62 -8.78 23.21
CA GLY A 158 7.51 -9.54 23.76
C GLY A 158 6.21 -8.75 23.94
N ASP A 159 6.18 -7.48 23.54
CA ASP A 159 5.02 -6.59 23.58
C ASP A 159 4.67 -6.10 22.17
N GLY A 160 3.55 -6.60 21.65
CA GLY A 160 3.05 -6.24 20.32
C GLY A 160 2.60 -4.78 20.22
N THR A 161 2.18 -4.17 21.33
CA THR A 161 1.78 -2.75 21.35
C THR A 161 3.00 -1.85 21.20
N ALA A 162 4.02 -2.06 22.03
CA ALA A 162 5.30 -1.37 21.90
C ALA A 162 5.93 -1.60 20.52
N THR A 163 5.90 -2.83 20.02
CA THR A 163 6.41 -3.16 18.68
C THR A 163 5.72 -2.34 17.59
N THR A 164 4.38 -2.31 17.60
CA THR A 164 3.58 -1.54 16.63
C THR A 164 3.95 -0.06 16.68
N LEU A 165 4.01 0.52 17.87
CA LEU A 165 4.33 1.94 18.06
C LEU A 165 5.74 2.28 17.57
N ILE A 166 6.73 1.43 17.85
CA ILE A 166 8.11 1.65 17.43
C ILE A 166 8.21 1.56 15.90
N ILE A 167 7.56 0.57 15.27
CA ILE A 167 7.60 0.43 13.81
C ILE A 167 6.87 1.57 13.13
N MET A 168 5.72 1.98 13.65
CA MET A 168 5.03 3.18 13.16
C MET A 168 5.94 4.41 13.27
N ALA A 169 6.58 4.63 14.43
CA ALA A 169 7.51 5.73 14.62
C ALA A 169 8.70 5.65 13.64
N ALA A 170 9.22 4.45 13.37
CA ALA A 170 10.29 4.23 12.40
C ALA A 170 9.84 4.52 10.96
N MET A 171 8.65 4.08 10.55
CA MET A 171 8.10 4.31 9.21
C MET A 171 7.99 5.80 8.88
N PHE A 172 7.58 6.62 9.85
CA PHE A 172 7.51 8.08 9.66
C PHE A 172 8.85 8.79 9.91
N GLY A 173 9.61 8.31 10.89
CA GLY A 173 10.84 8.94 11.36
C GLY A 173 12.03 8.72 10.42
N ILE A 174 12.23 7.50 9.91
CA ILE A 174 13.39 7.15 9.07
C ILE A 174 13.44 8.01 7.80
N PRO A 175 12.35 8.15 7.01
CA PRO A 175 12.39 8.99 5.80
C PRO A 175 12.70 10.46 6.13
N TRP A 176 12.17 10.98 7.25
CA TRP A 176 12.44 12.34 7.68
C TRP A 176 13.90 12.55 8.08
N ILE A 177 14.47 11.65 8.88
CA ILE A 177 15.88 11.67 9.27
C ILE A 177 16.77 11.58 8.03
N TYR A 178 16.45 10.68 7.10
CA TYR A 178 17.21 10.50 5.87
C TYR A 178 17.26 11.78 5.03
N ARG A 179 16.11 12.43 4.81
CA ARG A 179 16.03 13.72 4.09
C ARG A 179 16.82 14.81 4.79
N LYS A 180 16.74 14.87 6.13
CA LYS A 180 17.48 15.83 6.94
C LYS A 180 19.00 15.65 6.81
N ILE A 181 19.49 14.41 6.79
CA ILE A 181 20.92 14.09 6.60
C ILE A 181 21.38 14.43 5.17
N ARG A 182 20.54 14.19 4.17
CA ARG A 182 20.82 14.51 2.75
C ARG A 182 20.81 16.02 2.44
N GLY A 183 20.36 16.87 3.37
CA GLY A 183 20.28 18.32 3.15
C GLY A 183 19.20 18.74 2.15
N GLU A 184 18.25 17.87 1.84
CA GLU A 184 17.11 18.18 0.97
C GLU A 184 16.14 19.10 1.74
N ARG A 185 16.08 20.38 1.38
CA ARG A 185 15.11 21.33 1.96
C ARG A 185 13.69 20.91 1.58
N THR A 186 12.85 20.74 2.59
CA THR A 186 11.39 20.54 2.53
C THR A 186 10.69 21.66 1.77
#